data_AF-A0A259EXE9-F1
#
_entry.id   AF-A0A259EXE9-F1
#
_cell.length_a   1.000
_cell.length_b   1.000
_cell.length_c   1.000
_cell.angle_alpha   90.00
_cell.angle_beta   90.00
_cell.angle_gamma   90.00
#
_symmetry.space_group_name_H-M   'P 1'
#
loop_
_entity.id
_entity.type
_entity.pdbx_description
1 polymer ?
#
loop_
_entity_poly.entity_id
_entity_poly.type
_entity_poly.pdbx_seq_one_letter_code
_entity_poly.pdbx_strand_id
1 'polypeptide(L)'
;MTTCKAFCISVLCSFTLISSHASHAAEAASGAKKADTPPAQNLAFEEIELDSLDTTGFFSRKPVKIKGYLLRARGAGKSPGAVLVPACNGLLSGDGKNIRINYRKMARHLNGLGMTVLLIDGFNPRGFTEICTQSGKSRSIDTLVRLKDSFGGLLYLRSRDDMITDKVFLVSWGATGSFQAMNKGSPYAEKAGAGFTAAIMFYPECDRVDGQFAPYAPIQMFVGEKDTWNPASA
;
A
#
# COMPACT_ATOMS: atom_id res chain seq x y z
N MET A 1 -22.02 -8.08 2.21
CA MET A 1 -21.65 -8.98 3.32
C MET A 1 -20.83 -10.20 2.87
N THR A 2 -20.24 -10.19 1.67
CA THR A 2 -19.68 -11.41 1.01
C THR A 2 -18.26 -11.21 0.47
N THR A 3 -17.65 -10.05 0.72
CA THR A 3 -16.58 -9.50 -0.13
C THR A 3 -15.19 -10.02 0.20
N CYS A 4 -14.87 -10.38 1.46
CA CYS A 4 -13.60 -11.02 1.81
C CYS A 4 -13.69 -12.54 2.03
N LYS A 5 -14.82 -13.06 2.52
CA LYS A 5 -15.06 -14.52 2.63
C LYS A 5 -14.76 -15.31 1.35
N ALA A 6 -15.12 -14.76 0.17
CA ALA A 6 -14.88 -15.43 -1.11
C ALA A 6 -13.39 -15.57 -1.46
N PHE A 7 -12.54 -14.64 -1.01
CA PHE A 7 -11.09 -14.66 -1.27
C PHE A 7 -10.34 -15.60 -0.32
N CYS A 8 -10.77 -15.70 0.95
CA CYS A 8 -10.14 -16.60 1.93
C CYS A 8 -10.38 -18.08 1.60
N ILE A 9 -11.56 -18.43 1.08
CA ILE A 9 -11.92 -19.82 0.72
C ILE A 9 -11.15 -20.34 -0.50
N SER A 10 -10.80 -19.46 -1.45
CA SER A 10 -10.13 -19.85 -2.69
C SER A 10 -8.68 -20.35 -2.50
N VAL A 11 -8.02 -19.93 -1.40
CA VAL A 11 -6.67 -20.40 -1.05
C VAL A 11 -6.71 -21.82 -0.46
N LEU A 12 -7.78 -22.18 0.25
CA LEU A 12 -7.92 -23.50 0.88
C LEU A 12 -8.30 -24.61 -0.11
N CYS A 13 -9.03 -24.30 -1.19
CA CYS A 13 -9.42 -25.32 -2.19
C CYS A 13 -8.30 -25.70 -3.19
N SER A 14 -7.22 -24.93 -3.27
CA SER A 14 -6.14 -25.21 -4.24
C SER A 14 -5.03 -26.12 -3.68
N PHE A 15 -5.07 -26.48 -2.40
CA PHE A 15 -4.05 -27.35 -1.79
C PHE A 15 -4.23 -28.84 -2.09
N THR A 16 -5.38 -29.27 -2.65
CA THR A 16 -5.70 -30.70 -2.77
C THR A 16 -5.50 -31.29 -4.18
N LEU A 17 -5.07 -30.52 -5.18
CA LEU A 17 -4.99 -31.00 -6.58
C LEU A 17 -3.68 -30.75 -7.34
N ILE A 18 -2.59 -30.36 -6.68
CA ILE A 18 -1.27 -30.23 -7.33
C ILE A 18 -0.22 -31.06 -6.56
N SER A 19 -0.38 -32.39 -6.56
CA SER A 19 0.57 -33.31 -5.92
C SER A 19 1.45 -34.12 -6.90
N SER A 20 1.44 -33.85 -8.22
CA SER A 20 2.22 -34.69 -9.16
C SER A 20 3.22 -34.00 -10.08
N HIS A 21 3.36 -32.67 -10.04
CA HIS A 21 4.31 -31.96 -10.94
C HIS A 21 5.44 -31.20 -10.22
N ALA A 22 5.51 -31.27 -8.88
CA ALA A 22 6.52 -30.54 -8.09
C ALA A 22 7.93 -31.14 -8.15
N SER A 23 8.11 -32.37 -8.66
CA SER A 23 9.36 -33.10 -8.56
C SER A 23 10.43 -32.76 -9.60
N HIS A 24 10.18 -31.85 -10.56
CA HIS A 24 11.20 -31.43 -11.55
C HIS A 24 11.61 -29.95 -11.44
N ALA A 25 10.91 -29.14 -10.65
CA ALA A 25 11.28 -27.73 -10.44
C ALA A 25 12.30 -27.54 -9.30
N ALA A 26 12.46 -28.52 -8.42
CA ALA A 26 13.30 -28.41 -7.23
C ALA A 26 14.81 -28.52 -7.52
N GLU A 27 15.21 -29.10 -8.64
CA GLU A 27 16.64 -29.34 -8.94
C GLU A 27 17.32 -28.18 -9.70
N ALA A 28 16.54 -27.22 -10.23
CA ALA A 28 17.07 -26.03 -10.90
C ALA A 28 17.44 -24.87 -9.95
N ALA A 29 17.15 -24.99 -8.64
CA ALA A 29 17.29 -23.89 -7.68
C ALA A 29 18.62 -23.89 -6.90
N SER A 30 19.58 -24.79 -7.17
CA SER A 30 20.85 -24.85 -6.42
C SER A 30 21.99 -23.98 -6.98
N GLY A 31 21.76 -23.25 -8.09
CA GLY A 31 22.81 -22.49 -8.79
C GLY A 31 22.81 -20.97 -8.57
N ALA A 32 21.87 -20.40 -7.81
CA ALA A 32 21.79 -18.94 -7.65
C ALA A 32 22.95 -18.43 -6.77
N LYS A 33 24.03 -17.97 -7.43
CA LYS A 33 25.11 -17.20 -6.81
C LYS A 33 24.50 -16.09 -5.95
N LYS A 34 24.86 -16.06 -4.66
CA LYS A 34 24.57 -14.98 -3.72
C LYS A 34 25.04 -13.67 -4.37
N ALA A 35 24.11 -12.86 -4.86
CA ALA A 35 24.44 -11.55 -5.41
C ALA A 35 25.13 -10.75 -4.31
N ASP A 36 26.32 -10.24 -4.61
CA ASP A 36 27.08 -9.41 -3.69
C ASP A 36 26.20 -8.24 -3.25
N THR A 37 25.92 -8.21 -1.95
CA THR A 37 25.13 -7.13 -1.35
C THR A 37 25.94 -5.85 -1.49
N PRO A 38 25.46 -4.84 -2.26
CA PRO A 38 26.18 -3.57 -2.37
C PRO A 38 26.35 -2.98 -0.96
N PRO A 39 27.49 -2.31 -0.69
CA PRO A 39 27.75 -1.73 0.62
C PRO A 39 26.57 -0.85 1.05
N ALA A 40 26.27 -0.87 2.35
CA ALA A 40 25.14 -0.16 2.94
C ALA A 40 25.31 1.35 2.81
N GLN A 41 24.95 1.89 1.64
CA GLN A 41 24.61 3.30 1.50
C GLN A 41 23.42 3.57 2.42
N ASN A 42 23.49 4.66 3.18
CA ASN A 42 22.48 5.04 4.16
C ASN A 42 21.08 4.86 3.57
N LEU A 43 20.31 3.90 4.11
CA LEU A 43 18.89 3.68 3.81
C LEU A 43 18.04 4.77 4.46
N ALA A 44 18.45 6.03 4.26
CA ALA A 44 17.74 7.18 4.75
C ALA A 44 16.53 7.43 3.85
N PHE A 45 15.39 7.69 4.48
CA PHE A 45 14.22 8.14 3.73
C PHE A 45 14.45 9.60 3.34
N GLU A 46 14.25 9.88 2.06
CA GLU A 46 14.12 11.24 1.56
C GLU A 46 12.69 11.72 1.87
N GLU A 47 12.57 12.78 2.66
CA GLU A 47 11.28 13.44 2.85
C GLU A 47 10.94 14.24 1.60
N ILE A 48 9.75 13.99 1.05
CA ILE A 48 9.23 14.66 -0.13
C ILE A 48 7.83 15.21 0.14
N GLU A 49 7.41 16.20 -0.64
CA GLU A 49 6.03 16.66 -0.70
C GLU A 49 5.40 16.15 -2.00
N LEU A 50 4.12 15.77 -1.93
CA LEU A 50 3.35 15.31 -3.08
C LEU A 50 1.90 15.80 -3.02
N ASP A 51 1.27 15.82 -4.19
CA ASP A 51 -0.16 16.14 -4.32
C ASP A 51 -1.02 14.91 -4.02
N SER A 52 -1.96 15.07 -3.08
CA SER A 52 -3.10 14.18 -2.96
C SER A 52 -4.12 14.45 -4.07
N LEU A 53 -4.92 13.44 -4.44
CA LEU A 53 -6.14 13.69 -5.24
C LEU A 53 -7.27 14.31 -4.39
N ASP A 54 -7.03 14.53 -3.11
CA ASP A 54 -7.88 15.35 -2.27
C ASP A 54 -7.69 16.84 -2.54
N THR A 55 -8.76 17.60 -2.41
CA THR A 55 -8.77 19.01 -2.82
C THR A 55 -9.42 19.89 -1.78
N THR A 56 -8.86 21.08 -1.57
CA THR A 56 -9.43 22.15 -0.75
C THR A 56 -9.84 23.33 -1.61
N GLY A 57 -10.64 24.23 -1.04
CA GLY A 57 -11.11 25.45 -1.70
C GLY A 57 -12.47 25.30 -2.38
N PHE A 58 -13.33 26.30 -2.18
CA PHE A 58 -14.70 26.31 -2.69
C PHE A 58 -14.79 26.78 -4.15
N PHE A 59 -14.11 27.88 -4.48
CA PHE A 59 -14.12 28.49 -5.82
C PHE A 59 -13.00 28.00 -6.74
N SER A 60 -11.90 27.52 -6.17
CA SER A 60 -10.78 26.93 -6.90
C SER A 60 -10.31 25.72 -6.12
N ARG A 61 -10.57 24.53 -6.66
CA ARG A 61 -10.11 23.28 -6.05
C ARG A 61 -8.62 23.14 -6.27
N LYS A 62 -7.85 23.17 -5.19
CA LYS A 62 -6.40 22.94 -5.20
C LYS A 62 -6.08 21.59 -4.55
N PRO A 63 -5.13 20.80 -5.09
CA PRO A 63 -4.68 19.59 -4.43
C PRO A 63 -4.19 19.86 -3.00
N VAL A 64 -4.50 18.95 -2.08
CA VAL A 64 -3.93 18.96 -0.73
C VAL A 64 -2.50 18.43 -0.81
N LYS A 65 -1.55 19.23 -0.30
CA LYS A 65 -0.16 18.79 -0.12
C LYS A 65 -0.06 17.85 1.06
N ILE A 66 0.55 16.69 0.83
CA ILE A 66 0.86 15.69 1.85
C ILE A 66 2.35 15.38 1.84
N LYS A 67 2.83 14.68 2.86
CA LYS A 67 4.23 14.29 2.98
C LYS A 67 4.43 12.85 2.54
N GLY A 68 5.64 12.55 2.09
CA GLY A 68 6.09 11.22 1.74
C GLY A 68 7.51 10.98 2.21
N TYR A 69 7.81 9.72 2.49
CA TYR A 69 9.15 9.25 2.85
C TYR A 69 9.59 8.24 1.80
N LEU A 70 10.49 8.65 0.91
CA LEU A 70 10.92 7.91 -0.26
C LEU A 70 12.21 7.15 0.03
N LEU A 71 12.24 5.88 -0.35
CA LEU A 71 13.42 5.03 -0.36
C LEU A 71 13.64 4.52 -1.78
N ARG A 72 14.62 5.12 -2.48
CA ARG A 72 14.93 4.77 -3.88
C ARG A 72 15.50 3.35 -3.99
N ALA A 73 15.11 2.64 -5.05
CA ALA A 73 15.71 1.36 -5.39
C ALA A 73 17.23 1.47 -5.53
N ARG A 74 17.95 0.39 -5.19
CA ARG A 74 19.39 0.30 -5.40
C ARG A 74 19.68 -0.17 -6.82
N GLY A 75 20.71 0.40 -7.43
CA GLY A 75 21.19 0.01 -8.77
C GLY A 75 20.99 1.09 -9.82
N ALA A 76 21.57 0.87 -11.00
CA ALA A 76 21.41 1.76 -12.15
C ALA A 76 20.23 1.28 -13.00
N GLY A 77 19.19 2.11 -13.15
CA GLY A 77 18.06 1.84 -14.02
C GLY A 77 16.69 2.14 -13.40
N LYS A 78 15.64 1.91 -14.19
CA LYS A 78 14.26 2.07 -13.74
C LYS A 78 13.86 0.95 -12.80
N SER A 79 13.06 1.26 -11.79
CA SER A 79 12.61 0.30 -10.78
C SER A 79 11.08 0.18 -10.71
N PRO A 80 10.53 -0.97 -10.32
CA PRO A 80 9.14 -1.05 -9.87
C PRO A 80 8.96 -0.25 -8.57
N GLY A 81 7.71 0.13 -8.27
CA GLY A 81 7.37 1.00 -7.15
C GLY A 81 6.45 0.36 -6.12
N ALA A 82 6.53 0.78 -4.86
CA ALA A 82 5.53 0.45 -3.84
C ALA A 82 5.08 1.71 -3.09
N VAL A 83 3.76 1.90 -3.01
CA VAL A 83 3.13 2.93 -2.18
C VAL A 83 2.65 2.28 -0.89
N LEU A 84 3.14 2.75 0.26
CA LEU A 84 2.78 2.26 1.59
C LEU A 84 1.86 3.27 2.26
N VAL A 85 0.68 2.81 2.67
CA VAL A 85 -0.32 3.63 3.36
C VAL A 85 -0.52 3.11 4.78
N PRO A 86 -0.36 3.95 5.81
CA PRO A 86 -0.43 3.53 7.20
C PRO A 86 -1.86 3.16 7.63
N ALA A 87 -1.96 2.41 8.72
CA ALA A 87 -3.21 2.19 9.46
C ALA A 87 -3.68 3.46 10.18
N CYS A 88 -4.80 3.34 10.92
CA CYS A 88 -5.37 4.46 11.67
C CYS A 88 -4.39 5.10 12.67
N ASN A 89 -3.32 4.41 13.08
CA ASN A 89 -2.33 4.92 14.04
C ASN A 89 -1.30 5.89 13.42
N GLY A 90 -1.45 6.22 12.13
CA GLY A 90 -0.58 7.13 11.39
C GLY A 90 0.78 6.54 11.05
N LEU A 91 1.51 7.21 10.15
CA LEU A 91 2.83 6.77 9.69
C LEU A 91 3.90 6.95 10.77
N LEU A 92 3.88 8.11 11.43
CA LEU A 92 4.87 8.53 12.40
C LEU A 92 4.45 8.10 13.82
N SER A 93 5.44 8.00 14.71
CA SER A 93 5.22 7.88 16.15
C SER A 93 4.43 9.08 16.68
N GLY A 94 3.85 8.96 17.88
CA GLY A 94 2.98 10.01 18.45
C GLY A 94 3.70 11.35 18.67
N ASP A 95 5.03 11.37 18.72
CA ASP A 95 5.86 12.58 18.77
C ASP A 95 6.15 13.19 17.38
N GLY A 96 5.69 12.54 16.30
CA GLY A 96 5.90 12.96 14.91
C GLY A 96 7.34 12.81 14.41
N LYS A 97 8.24 12.15 15.15
CA LYS A 97 9.69 12.16 14.83
C LYS A 97 10.17 10.96 14.04
N ASN A 98 9.53 9.80 14.21
CA ASN A 98 10.04 8.54 13.66
C ASN A 98 8.96 7.78 12.90
N ILE A 99 9.31 7.25 11.73
CA ILE A 99 8.46 6.28 11.03
C ILE A 99 8.31 5.03 11.91
N ARG A 100 7.06 4.60 12.15
CA ARG A 100 6.77 3.41 12.96
C ARG A 100 7.46 2.17 12.40
N ILE A 101 7.86 1.28 13.30
CA ILE A 101 8.77 0.17 12.99
C ILE A 101 8.23 -0.80 11.93
N ASN A 102 6.93 -1.07 11.91
CA ASN A 102 6.28 -1.96 10.94
C ASN A 102 6.42 -1.42 9.51
N TYR A 103 6.12 -0.14 9.29
CA TYR A 103 6.24 0.47 7.97
C TYR A 103 7.70 0.56 7.53
N ARG A 104 8.58 0.94 8.45
CA ARG A 104 10.03 1.02 8.19
C ARG A 104 10.64 -0.33 7.83
N LYS A 105 10.23 -1.42 8.49
CA LYS A 105 10.68 -2.79 8.16
C LYS A 105 10.17 -3.24 6.80
N MET A 106 8.89 -3.03 6.50
CA MET A 106 8.31 -3.40 5.20
C MET A 106 8.98 -2.61 4.06
N ALA A 107 9.19 -1.32 4.24
CA ALA A 107 9.83 -0.49 3.22
C ALA A 107 11.24 -0.95 2.89
N ARG A 108 12.05 -1.26 3.91
CA ARG A 108 13.39 -1.83 3.69
C ARG A 108 13.36 -3.21 3.06
N HIS A 109 12.37 -4.03 3.40
CA HIS A 109 12.22 -5.34 2.78
C HIS A 109 11.96 -5.21 1.27
N LEU A 110 10.96 -4.41 0.88
CA LEU A 110 10.63 -4.17 -0.53
C LEU A 110 11.76 -3.47 -1.29
N ASN A 111 12.45 -2.54 -0.65
CA ASN A 111 13.62 -1.90 -1.24
C ASN A 111 14.79 -2.88 -1.46
N GLY A 112 14.98 -3.83 -0.55
CA GLY A 112 15.92 -4.94 -0.70
C GLY A 112 15.58 -5.85 -1.89
N LEU A 113 14.32 -5.87 -2.35
CA LEU A 113 13.87 -6.55 -3.56
C LEU A 113 14.01 -5.69 -4.83
N GLY A 114 14.66 -4.52 -4.76
CA GLY A 114 14.90 -3.65 -5.91
C GLY A 114 13.76 -2.67 -6.22
N MET A 115 12.85 -2.43 -5.27
CA MET A 115 11.73 -1.49 -5.46
C MET A 115 12.06 -0.10 -4.92
N THR A 116 11.55 0.93 -5.59
CA THR A 116 11.44 2.27 -5.01
C THR A 116 10.19 2.32 -4.15
N VAL A 117 10.34 2.71 -2.89
CA VAL A 117 9.25 2.63 -1.90
C VAL A 117 8.90 4.01 -1.38
N LEU A 118 7.64 4.39 -1.48
CA LEU A 118 7.09 5.63 -0.95
C LEU A 118 6.16 5.32 0.22
N LEU A 119 6.46 5.82 1.40
CA LEU A 119 5.54 5.78 2.54
C LEU A 119 4.80 7.11 2.61
N ILE A 120 3.47 7.08 2.54
CA ILE A 120 2.65 8.29 2.56
C ILE A 120 2.32 8.68 4.00
N ASP A 121 2.54 9.96 4.31
CA ASP A 121 1.99 10.62 5.49
C ASP A 121 0.91 11.63 5.09
N GLY A 122 -0.33 11.15 5.06
CA GLY A 122 -1.51 11.99 4.88
C GLY A 122 -2.05 12.58 6.18
N PHE A 123 -1.47 12.27 7.34
CA PHE A 123 -2.09 12.59 8.63
C PHE A 123 -1.46 13.85 9.25
N ASN A 124 -0.14 13.88 9.40
CA ASN A 124 0.52 15.02 10.07
C ASN A 124 0.30 16.35 9.32
N PRO A 125 0.35 16.41 7.98
CA PRO A 125 0.02 17.64 7.25
C PRO A 125 -1.42 18.13 7.46
N ARG A 126 -2.32 17.25 7.90
CA ARG A 126 -3.72 17.56 8.22
C ARG A 126 -3.96 17.77 9.72
N GLY A 127 -2.90 17.79 10.53
CA GLY A 127 -2.98 18.03 11.98
C GLY A 127 -3.31 16.79 12.83
N PHE A 128 -3.20 15.59 12.27
CA PHE A 128 -3.47 14.34 12.99
C PHE A 128 -2.19 13.51 13.11
N THR A 129 -1.90 12.97 14.29
CA THR A 129 -0.86 11.93 14.45
C THR A 129 -1.47 10.53 14.32
N GLU A 130 -2.75 10.38 14.66
CA GLU A 130 -3.55 9.17 14.57
C GLU A 130 -5.04 9.52 14.41
N ILE A 131 -5.82 8.54 13.96
CA ILE A 131 -7.28 8.61 13.81
C ILE A 131 -7.99 7.39 14.40
N CYS A 132 -7.29 6.51 15.12
CA CYS A 132 -7.90 5.32 15.74
C CYS A 132 -8.84 5.69 16.89
N THR A 133 -8.47 6.72 17.67
CA THR A 133 -9.24 7.16 18.85
C THR A 133 -10.13 8.37 18.58
N GLN A 134 -10.05 8.91 17.37
CA GLN A 134 -10.78 10.11 16.97
C GLN A 134 -12.19 9.77 16.49
N SER A 135 -13.19 10.55 16.90
CA SER A 135 -14.55 10.38 16.38
C SER A 135 -14.59 10.67 14.87
N GLY A 136 -15.42 9.92 14.12
CA GLY A 136 -15.56 10.12 12.68
C GLY A 136 -16.02 11.53 12.28
N LYS A 137 -16.79 12.20 13.13
CA LYS A 137 -17.31 13.56 12.88
C LYS A 137 -16.27 14.67 13.12
N SER A 138 -15.21 14.37 13.87
CA SER A 138 -14.20 15.34 14.27
C SER A 138 -12.90 15.24 13.45
N ARG A 139 -12.79 14.29 12.52
CA ARG A 139 -11.62 14.13 11.64
C ARG A 139 -11.94 14.57 10.22
N SER A 140 -11.02 15.33 9.62
CA SER A 140 -11.04 15.67 8.19
C SER A 140 -10.54 14.52 7.29
N ILE A 141 -9.97 13.48 7.90
CA ILE A 141 -9.42 12.32 7.20
C ILE A 141 -10.45 11.21 7.26
N ASP A 142 -11.05 10.84 6.13
CA ASP A 142 -12.00 9.73 6.00
C ASP A 142 -11.50 8.64 5.03
N THR A 143 -12.37 7.69 4.68
CA THR A 143 -12.07 6.62 3.71
C THR A 143 -11.72 7.19 2.34
N LEU A 144 -12.44 8.21 1.87
CA LEU A 144 -12.24 8.81 0.55
C LEU A 144 -10.92 9.57 0.48
N VAL A 145 -10.57 10.31 1.54
CA VAL A 145 -9.28 11.01 1.65
C VAL A 145 -8.13 10.00 1.59
N ARG A 146 -8.19 8.90 2.33
CA ARG A 146 -7.12 7.87 2.31
C ARG A 146 -7.01 7.16 0.96
N LEU A 147 -8.14 6.95 0.27
CA LEU A 147 -8.16 6.46 -1.11
C LEU A 147 -7.43 7.43 -2.04
N LYS A 148 -7.78 8.72 -1.98
CA LYS A 148 -7.18 9.78 -2.80
C LYS A 148 -5.69 9.97 -2.52
N ASP A 149 -5.28 9.90 -1.26
CA ASP A 149 -3.87 9.94 -0.86
C ASP A 149 -3.11 8.76 -1.49
N SER A 150 -3.70 7.56 -1.51
CA SER A 150 -3.10 6.37 -2.15
C SER A 150 -2.80 6.65 -3.63
N PHE A 151 -3.78 7.19 -4.38
CA PHE A 151 -3.57 7.57 -5.77
C PHE A 151 -2.61 8.75 -5.97
N GLY A 152 -2.49 9.65 -4.98
CA GLY A 152 -1.49 10.72 -5.00
C GLY A 152 -0.07 10.14 -5.02
N GLY A 153 0.19 9.15 -4.16
CA GLY A 153 1.46 8.43 -4.18
C GLY A 153 1.69 7.63 -5.47
N LEU A 154 0.65 7.04 -6.05
CA LEU A 154 0.74 6.35 -7.35
C LEU A 154 1.20 7.31 -8.44
N LEU A 155 0.54 8.48 -8.54
CA LEU A 155 0.87 9.50 -9.53
C LEU A 155 2.27 10.06 -9.31
N TYR A 156 2.66 10.33 -8.05
CA TYR A 156 4.00 10.79 -7.72
C TYR A 156 5.08 9.80 -8.17
N LEU A 157 4.92 8.50 -7.88
CA LEU A 157 5.88 7.51 -8.36
C LEU A 157 5.88 7.44 -9.89
N ARG A 158 4.72 7.44 -10.53
CA ARG A 158 4.63 7.39 -12.00
C ARG A 158 5.21 8.60 -12.72
N SER A 159 5.30 9.77 -12.07
CA SER A 159 5.87 10.97 -12.67
C SER A 159 7.40 10.97 -12.68
N ARG A 160 8.05 10.04 -11.96
CA ARG A 160 9.51 9.97 -11.90
C ARG A 160 10.09 9.25 -13.12
N ASP A 161 11.28 9.67 -13.53
CA ASP A 161 12.02 9.11 -14.66
C ASP A 161 12.70 7.77 -14.34
N ASP A 162 12.97 7.50 -13.06
CA ASP A 162 13.57 6.28 -12.53
C ASP A 162 12.56 5.14 -12.26
N MET A 163 11.34 5.26 -12.78
CA MET A 163 10.25 4.32 -12.50
C MET A 163 9.79 3.54 -13.73
N ILE A 164 9.50 2.24 -13.52
CA ILE A 164 8.69 1.43 -14.42
C ILE A 164 7.23 1.75 -14.10
N THR A 165 6.66 2.70 -14.84
CA THR A 165 5.41 3.39 -14.45
C THR A 165 4.18 2.47 -14.37
N ASP A 166 4.15 1.35 -15.08
CA ASP A 166 3.06 0.35 -15.02
C ASP A 166 3.26 -0.73 -13.95
N LYS A 167 4.34 -0.66 -13.14
CA LYS A 167 4.68 -1.62 -12.07
C LYS A 167 4.74 -0.95 -10.70
N VAL A 168 3.61 -0.38 -10.27
CA VAL A 168 3.47 0.24 -8.94
C VAL A 168 2.45 -0.52 -8.09
N PHE A 169 2.91 -1.02 -6.95
CA PHE A 169 2.14 -1.84 -6.01
C PHE A 169 1.59 -0.98 -4.86
N LEU A 170 0.43 -1.37 -4.32
CA LEU A 170 -0.12 -0.78 -3.10
C LEU A 170 0.13 -1.70 -1.91
N VAL A 171 0.61 -1.15 -0.80
CA VAL A 171 0.79 -1.89 0.45
C VAL A 171 0.10 -1.13 1.58
N SER A 172 -0.79 -1.78 2.31
CA SER A 172 -1.58 -1.08 3.32
C SER A 172 -1.91 -1.93 4.55
N TRP A 173 -2.22 -1.25 5.65
CA TRP A 173 -2.64 -1.84 6.92
C TRP A 173 -3.95 -1.22 7.36
N GLY A 174 -5.00 -2.02 7.64
CA GLY A 174 -6.25 -1.55 8.28
C GLY A 174 -6.82 -0.26 7.68
N ALA A 175 -6.75 -0.10 6.36
CA ALA A 175 -7.09 1.13 5.67
C ALA A 175 -8.21 0.89 4.65
N THR A 176 -9.48 1.04 5.06
CA THR A 176 -10.62 0.90 4.15
C THR A 176 -10.41 1.69 2.84
N GLY A 177 -9.91 2.93 2.93
CA GLY A 177 -9.68 3.78 1.75
C GLY A 177 -8.68 3.21 0.75
N SER A 178 -7.57 2.65 1.23
CA SER A 178 -6.59 1.99 0.37
C SER A 178 -7.11 0.67 -0.17
N PHE A 179 -7.92 -0.06 0.59
CA PHE A 179 -8.58 -1.27 0.08
C PHE A 179 -9.57 -0.94 -1.04
N GLN A 180 -10.43 0.07 -0.84
CA GLN A 180 -11.34 0.64 -1.85
C GLN A 180 -10.58 1.15 -3.10
N ALA A 181 -9.33 1.58 -2.97
CA ALA A 181 -8.50 2.00 -4.11
C ALA A 181 -8.25 0.88 -5.14
N MET A 182 -8.43 -0.38 -4.74
CA MET A 182 -8.31 -1.56 -5.61
C MET A 182 -9.63 -2.01 -6.24
N ASN A 183 -10.76 -1.36 -5.90
CA ASN A 183 -12.08 -1.76 -6.40
C ASN A 183 -12.27 -1.40 -7.88
N LYS A 184 -12.86 -2.31 -8.66
CA LYS A 184 -13.21 -2.11 -10.06
C LYS A 184 -14.18 -0.95 -10.19
N GLY A 185 -13.96 -0.11 -11.20
CA GLY A 185 -14.74 1.11 -11.39
C GLY A 185 -14.37 2.25 -10.43
N SER A 186 -13.25 2.16 -9.71
CA SER A 186 -12.72 3.30 -8.97
C SER A 186 -12.46 4.46 -9.94
N PRO A 187 -13.15 5.61 -9.81
CA PRO A 187 -12.97 6.75 -10.71
C PRO A 187 -11.57 7.38 -10.57
N TYR A 188 -10.84 7.04 -9.50
CA TYR A 188 -9.49 7.52 -9.26
C TYR A 188 -8.45 6.68 -10.00
N ALA A 189 -8.73 5.40 -10.29
CA ALA A 189 -7.90 4.59 -11.16
C ALA A 189 -7.94 5.12 -12.60
N GLU A 190 -9.14 5.50 -13.08
CA GLU A 190 -9.33 6.12 -14.39
C GLU A 190 -8.62 7.48 -14.48
N LYS A 191 -8.79 8.34 -13.46
CA LYS A 191 -8.08 9.63 -13.38
C LYS A 191 -6.56 9.48 -13.34
N ALA A 192 -6.05 8.38 -12.79
CA ALA A 192 -4.63 8.06 -12.77
C ALA A 192 -4.14 7.36 -14.06
N GLY A 193 -5.00 7.24 -15.09
CA GLY A 193 -4.76 6.50 -16.34
C GLY A 193 -4.87 4.98 -16.19
N ALA A 194 -4.44 4.44 -15.05
CA ALA A 194 -4.65 3.06 -14.63
C ALA A 194 -4.52 2.93 -13.10
N GLY A 195 -5.05 1.84 -12.54
CA GLY A 195 -4.87 1.51 -11.12
C GLY A 195 -3.47 0.99 -10.75
N PHE A 196 -3.33 0.48 -9.53
CA PHE A 196 -2.13 -0.22 -9.07
C PHE A 196 -1.97 -1.59 -9.76
N THR A 197 -0.74 -2.09 -9.87
CA THR A 197 -0.43 -3.36 -10.54
C THR A 197 -0.91 -4.58 -9.72
N ALA A 198 -0.79 -4.49 -8.40
CA ALA A 198 -1.28 -5.45 -7.42
C ALA A 198 -1.25 -4.80 -6.03
N ALA A 199 -1.82 -5.47 -5.04
CA ALA A 199 -1.79 -5.00 -3.66
C ALA A 199 -1.43 -6.07 -2.62
N ILE A 200 -0.81 -5.60 -1.53
CA ILE A 200 -0.63 -6.35 -0.28
C ILE A 200 -1.41 -5.64 0.83
N MET A 201 -2.35 -6.35 1.44
CA MET A 201 -3.26 -5.80 2.45
C MET A 201 -3.12 -6.56 3.76
N PHE A 202 -2.66 -5.87 4.80
CA PHE A 202 -2.63 -6.40 6.16
C PHE A 202 -3.92 -6.02 6.88
N TYR A 203 -4.66 -7.02 7.36
CA TYR A 203 -5.91 -6.90 8.12
C TYR A 203 -6.85 -5.82 7.56
N PRO A 204 -7.25 -5.92 6.27
CA PRO A 204 -8.15 -4.94 5.68
C PRO A 204 -9.50 -4.92 6.39
N GLU A 205 -10.10 -3.72 6.46
CA GLU A 205 -11.43 -3.48 7.02
C GLU A 205 -12.51 -3.87 5.98
N CYS A 206 -12.72 -5.17 5.79
CA CYS A 206 -13.55 -5.74 4.72
C CYS A 206 -15.06 -5.38 4.81
N ASP A 207 -15.55 -5.20 6.03
CA ASP A 207 -16.94 -4.86 6.36
C ASP A 207 -17.27 -3.38 6.09
N ARG A 208 -16.25 -2.54 5.90
CA ARG A 208 -16.37 -1.09 5.67
C ARG A 208 -16.27 -0.69 4.20
N VAL A 209 -16.24 -1.67 3.31
CA VAL A 209 -16.23 -1.42 1.87
C VAL A 209 -17.65 -1.16 1.38
N ASP A 210 -17.81 -0.02 0.70
CA ASP A 210 -19.10 0.35 0.10
C ASP A 210 -19.40 -0.53 -1.13
N GLY A 211 -20.61 -1.08 -1.21
CA GLY A 211 -21.10 -1.81 -2.37
C GLY A 211 -20.47 -3.19 -2.58
N GLN A 212 -20.49 -3.67 -3.83
CA GLN A 212 -19.83 -4.92 -4.22
C GLN A 212 -18.36 -4.65 -4.51
N PHE A 213 -17.46 -5.21 -3.71
CA PHE A 213 -16.03 -5.17 -3.97
C PHE A 213 -15.65 -6.22 -5.02
N ALA A 214 -15.03 -5.79 -6.10
CA ALA A 214 -14.41 -6.65 -7.10
C ALA A 214 -13.05 -6.05 -7.45
N PRO A 215 -11.93 -6.70 -7.16
CA PRO A 215 -10.64 -6.09 -7.42
C PRO A 215 -10.33 -6.03 -8.92
N TYR A 216 -9.75 -4.92 -9.41
CA TYR A 216 -9.28 -4.83 -10.80
C TYR A 216 -7.89 -5.46 -11.03
N ALA A 217 -7.18 -5.78 -9.96
CA ALA A 217 -5.83 -6.35 -9.97
C ALA A 217 -5.64 -7.32 -8.78
N PRO A 218 -4.62 -8.22 -8.81
CA PRO A 218 -4.40 -9.18 -7.72
C PRO A 218 -4.20 -8.51 -6.36
N ILE A 219 -4.79 -9.10 -5.32
CA ILE A 219 -4.62 -8.68 -3.92
C ILE A 219 -4.19 -9.87 -3.08
N GLN A 220 -3.05 -9.76 -2.39
CA GLN A 220 -2.67 -10.66 -1.32
C GLN A 220 -3.10 -10.06 0.02
N MET A 221 -3.90 -10.81 0.77
CA MET A 221 -4.36 -10.41 2.11
C MET A 221 -3.66 -11.22 3.19
N PHE A 222 -3.40 -10.57 4.33
CA PHE A 222 -2.88 -11.19 5.54
C PHE A 222 -3.77 -10.80 6.71
N VAL A 223 -4.53 -11.75 7.25
CA VAL A 223 -5.45 -11.51 8.38
C VAL A 223 -5.07 -12.41 9.54
N GLY A 224 -5.05 -11.87 10.76
CA GLY A 224 -4.79 -12.66 11.95
C GLY A 224 -6.02 -13.47 12.34
N GLU A 225 -5.87 -14.76 12.61
CA GLU A 225 -6.95 -15.63 13.06
C GLU A 225 -7.65 -15.10 14.33
N LYS A 226 -6.86 -14.47 15.22
CA LYS A 226 -7.32 -13.91 16.50
C LYS A 226 -7.56 -12.40 16.45
N ASP A 227 -7.63 -11.80 15.26
CA ASP A 227 -7.92 -10.38 15.12
C ASP A 227 -9.39 -10.11 15.48
N THR A 228 -9.62 -9.38 16.56
CA THR A 228 -10.97 -8.99 17.01
C THR A 228 -11.38 -7.62 16.51
N TRP A 229 -10.47 -6.87 15.89
CA TRP A 229 -10.73 -5.55 15.31
C TRP A 229 -11.18 -5.68 13.85
N ASN A 230 -10.49 -6.54 13.09
CA ASN A 230 -10.81 -6.88 11.69
C ASN A 230 -10.92 -8.41 11.53
N PRO A 231 -12.00 -9.04 12.01
CA PRO A 231 -12.12 -10.50 12.02
C PRO A 231 -12.01 -11.12 10.63
N ALA A 232 -11.30 -12.25 10.51
CA ALA A 232 -11.17 -12.99 9.25
C ALA A 232 -12.52 -13.47 8.67
N SER A 233 -13.57 -13.53 9.50
CA SER A 233 -14.93 -13.90 9.10
C SER A 233 -15.73 -12.78 8.43
N ALA A 234 -15.19 -11.56 8.37
CA ALA A 234 -15.84 -10.38 7.79
C ALA A 234 -16.10 -10.48 6.28
#